data_AF-A0A1A5I0U9-F1
#
_entry.id   AF-A0A1A5I0U9-F1
#
_cell.length_a   1.000
_cell.length_b   1.000
_cell.length_c   1.000
_cell.angle_alpha   90.00
_cell.angle_beta   90.00
_cell.angle_gamma   90.00
#
_symmetry.space_group_name_H-M   'P 1'
#
loop_
_entity.id
_entity.type
_entity.pdbx_description
1 polymer ?
#
loop_
_entity_poly.entity_id
_entity_poly.type
_entity_poly.pdbx_seq_one_letter_code
_entity_poly.pdbx_strand_id
1 'polypeptide(L)'
;MKQAAIADGPELTVVDSTLMKRVFYAFAALALLSVAISLGGKWFGHAIAMAGYTDDTTVRRVVIGNNVISVPANFIRFDQARRDGVASRLDLYLRYPQMDGYSEAARDDFNHSEANRSIIFLSFEQQMMSRDMSGRFAPIYSALIVQPGVPGPGGTTVYGFNEKSGYLNEVLVVGKRAGKDPFVARCLSGPNAGQSLAPCERDVHVGDDLSLTYRFPKEFLGDWQALDAAMMAEAGRMLKTGH
;
A
#
# COMPACT_ATOMS: atom_id res chain seq x y z
N MET A 1 -18.03 19.73 -96.53
CA MET A 1 -17.06 20.02 -95.45
C MET A 1 -17.80 19.99 -94.13
N LYS A 2 -17.20 19.33 -93.13
CA LYS A 2 -17.54 19.30 -91.69
C LYS A 2 -18.85 18.61 -91.30
N GLN A 3 -18.97 17.90 -90.18
CA GLN A 3 -18.06 17.13 -89.32
C GLN A 3 -19.05 16.44 -88.37
N ALA A 4 -19.02 15.12 -88.25
CA ALA A 4 -19.86 14.41 -87.29
C ALA A 4 -19.40 14.76 -85.86
N ALA A 5 -20.30 15.29 -85.04
CA ALA A 5 -20.08 15.42 -83.60
C ALA A 5 -20.55 14.13 -82.93
N ILE A 6 -19.57 13.39 -82.41
CA ILE A 6 -19.70 12.18 -81.61
C ILE A 6 -20.28 12.59 -80.25
N ALA A 7 -21.31 11.89 -79.79
CA ALA A 7 -21.83 12.02 -78.43
C ALA A 7 -20.89 11.26 -77.46
N ASP A 8 -20.36 11.96 -76.46
CA ASP A 8 -19.66 11.37 -75.32
C ASP A 8 -20.66 10.55 -74.49
N GLY A 9 -20.46 9.23 -74.45
CA GLY A 9 -21.10 8.36 -73.47
C GLY A 9 -20.35 8.42 -72.14
N PRO A 10 -21.01 8.22 -70.99
CA PRO A 10 -20.34 8.23 -69.69
C PRO A 10 -19.34 7.06 -69.62
N GLU A 11 -18.06 7.41 -69.56
CA GLU A 11 -16.94 6.47 -69.41
C GLU A 11 -16.96 5.91 -67.98
N LEU A 12 -17.62 4.76 -67.79
CA LEU A 12 -17.55 4.01 -66.54
C LEU A 12 -16.16 3.38 -66.44
N THR A 13 -15.27 4.03 -65.70
CA THR A 13 -13.94 3.51 -65.38
C THR A 13 -14.08 2.22 -64.56
N VAL A 14 -13.79 1.08 -65.20
CA VAL A 14 -13.77 -0.22 -64.54
C VAL A 14 -12.61 -0.22 -63.55
N VAL A 15 -12.92 -0.11 -62.26
CA VAL A 15 -11.93 -0.15 -61.18
C VAL A 15 -11.20 -1.49 -61.23
N ASP A 16 -9.88 -1.42 -61.38
CA ASP A 16 -9.00 -2.59 -61.49
C ASP A 16 -9.20 -3.53 -60.28
N SER A 17 -9.61 -4.78 -60.55
CA SER A 17 -9.92 -5.78 -59.51
C SER A 17 -8.75 -6.07 -58.55
N THR A 18 -7.52 -5.80 -59.01
CA THR A 18 -6.30 -5.93 -58.21
C THR A 18 -6.18 -4.81 -57.17
N LEU A 19 -6.56 -3.58 -57.53
CA LEU A 19 -6.62 -2.43 -56.62
C LEU A 19 -7.68 -2.67 -55.54
N MET A 20 -8.87 -3.14 -55.92
CA MET A 20 -9.96 -3.40 -54.97
C MET A 20 -9.61 -4.53 -53.97
N LYS A 21 -8.91 -5.59 -54.42
CA LYS A 21 -8.38 -6.64 -53.53
C LYS A 21 -7.33 -6.11 -52.54
N ARG A 22 -6.40 -5.26 -53.00
CA ARG A 22 -5.38 -4.64 -52.12
C ARG A 22 -6.01 -3.77 -51.05
N VAL A 23 -7.00 -2.96 -51.43
CA VAL A 23 -7.76 -2.12 -50.49
C VAL A 23 -8.50 -2.99 -49.47
N PHE A 24 -9.17 -4.06 -49.92
CA PHE A 24 -9.84 -5.01 -49.02
C PHE A 24 -8.86 -5.65 -48.02
N TYR A 25 -7.70 -6.13 -48.46
CA TYR A 25 -6.69 -6.69 -47.56
C TYR A 25 -6.13 -5.66 -46.58
N ALA A 26 -5.95 -4.40 -47.01
CA ALA A 26 -5.52 -3.33 -46.12
C ALA A 26 -6.56 -3.07 -45.01
N PHE A 27 -7.85 -2.98 -45.36
CA PHE A 27 -8.92 -2.83 -44.36
C PHE A 27 -9.06 -4.06 -43.46
N ALA A 28 -8.93 -5.26 -44.00
CA ALA A 28 -8.97 -6.50 -43.21
C ALA A 28 -7.80 -6.56 -42.21
N ALA A 29 -6.59 -6.18 -42.63
CA ALA A 29 -5.43 -6.09 -41.76
C ALA A 29 -5.63 -5.03 -40.67
N LEU A 30 -6.18 -3.86 -41.01
CA LEU A 30 -6.48 -2.79 -40.04
C LEU A 30 -7.53 -3.25 -39.01
N ALA A 31 -8.56 -3.97 -39.45
CA ALA A 31 -9.59 -4.52 -38.59
C ALA A 31 -9.01 -5.57 -37.62
N LEU A 32 -8.17 -6.48 -38.11
CA LEU A 32 -7.48 -7.46 -37.28
C LEU A 32 -6.56 -6.80 -36.26
N LEU A 33 -5.82 -5.76 -36.66
CA LEU A 33 -4.97 -4.98 -35.77
C LEU A 33 -5.80 -4.29 -34.68
N SER A 34 -6.94 -3.70 -35.04
CA SER A 34 -7.85 -3.06 -34.09
C SER A 34 -8.42 -4.05 -33.06
N VAL A 35 -8.79 -5.25 -33.51
CA VAL A 35 -9.22 -6.34 -32.61
C VAL A 35 -8.08 -6.77 -31.69
N ALA A 36 -6.86 -6.94 -32.22
CA ALA A 36 -5.69 -7.30 -31.42
C ALA A 36 -5.35 -6.25 -30.36
N ILE A 37 -5.38 -4.96 -30.71
CA ILE A 37 -5.18 -3.84 -29.78
C ILE A 37 -6.30 -3.79 -28.74
N SER A 38 -7.55 -4.03 -29.13
CA SER A 38 -8.69 -3.99 -28.20
C SER A 38 -8.64 -5.14 -27.19
N LEU A 39 -8.29 -6.35 -27.63
CA LEU A 39 -8.13 -7.51 -26.76
C LEU A 39 -6.90 -7.36 -25.86
N GLY A 40 -5.76 -6.94 -26.43
CA GLY A 40 -4.56 -6.62 -25.66
C GLY A 40 -4.83 -5.52 -24.65
N GLY A 41 -5.53 -4.46 -25.04
CA GLY A 41 -5.88 -3.32 -24.19
C GLY A 41 -6.79 -3.71 -23.03
N LYS A 42 -7.70 -4.66 -23.18
CA LYS A 42 -8.51 -5.18 -22.06
C LYS A 42 -7.67 -6.02 -21.09
N TRP A 43 -6.76 -6.84 -21.62
CA TRP A 43 -5.95 -7.76 -20.82
C TRP A 43 -4.84 -7.02 -20.06
N PHE A 44 -4.09 -6.16 -20.75
CA PHE A 44 -3.11 -5.28 -20.14
C PHE A 44 -3.76 -4.13 -19.36
N GLY A 45 -4.94 -3.67 -19.77
CA GLY A 45 -5.67 -2.59 -19.09
C GLY A 45 -6.08 -2.97 -17.68
N HIS A 46 -6.46 -4.23 -17.43
CA HIS A 46 -6.73 -4.69 -16.06
C HIS A 46 -5.45 -4.70 -15.21
N ALA A 47 -4.35 -5.26 -15.72
CA ALA A 47 -3.06 -5.27 -15.02
C ALA A 47 -2.51 -3.85 -14.75
N ILE A 48 -2.69 -2.92 -15.69
CA ILE A 48 -2.30 -1.52 -15.56
C ILE A 48 -3.23 -0.78 -14.58
N ALA A 49 -4.56 -1.04 -14.64
CA ALA A 49 -5.54 -0.41 -13.76
C ALA A 49 -5.35 -0.79 -12.29
N MET A 50 -4.90 -2.03 -12.04
CA MET A 50 -4.59 -2.52 -10.70
C MET A 50 -3.31 -1.92 -10.13
N ALA A 51 -2.40 -1.34 -10.93
CA ALA A 51 -1.23 -0.58 -10.46
C ALA A 51 -0.40 -1.26 -9.34
N GLY A 52 -0.32 -2.59 -9.34
CA GLY A 52 0.37 -3.39 -8.31
C GLY A 52 -0.52 -3.86 -7.14
N TYR A 53 -1.79 -3.47 -7.07
CA TYR A 53 -2.81 -4.04 -6.17
C TYR A 53 -3.29 -5.42 -6.65
N THR A 54 -3.94 -6.15 -5.75
CA THR A 54 -4.66 -7.39 -6.06
C THR A 54 -5.88 -7.48 -5.14
N ASP A 55 -6.99 -8.01 -5.64
CA ASP A 55 -8.18 -8.36 -4.86
C ASP A 55 -8.20 -9.87 -4.50
N ASP A 56 -7.11 -10.60 -4.78
CA ASP A 56 -6.94 -12.01 -4.40
C ASP A 56 -6.94 -12.16 -2.87
N THR A 57 -7.95 -12.85 -2.34
CA THR A 57 -8.09 -13.12 -0.90
C THR A 57 -7.50 -14.48 -0.48
N THR A 58 -6.83 -15.19 -1.39
CA THR A 58 -6.16 -16.46 -1.09
C THR A 58 -5.18 -16.26 0.06
N VAL A 59 -5.35 -17.06 1.12
CA VAL A 59 -4.47 -17.01 2.29
C VAL A 59 -3.09 -17.53 1.92
N ARG A 60 -2.07 -16.70 2.13
CA ARG A 60 -0.66 -17.03 2.03
C ARG A 60 -0.08 -17.27 3.41
N ARG A 61 0.79 -18.27 3.52
CA ARG A 61 1.50 -18.63 4.76
C ARG A 61 2.98 -18.30 4.60
N VAL A 62 3.41 -17.26 5.31
CA VAL A 62 4.78 -16.78 5.30
C VAL A 62 5.44 -17.15 6.63
N VAL A 63 6.62 -17.74 6.57
CA VAL A 63 7.38 -18.16 7.75
C VAL A 63 8.52 -17.18 8.00
N ILE A 64 8.58 -16.62 9.20
CA ILE A 64 9.67 -15.75 9.68
C ILE A 64 10.13 -16.27 11.04
N GLY A 65 11.37 -16.78 11.11
CA GLY A 65 11.84 -17.50 12.30
C GLY A 65 10.94 -18.69 12.63
N ASN A 66 10.42 -18.74 13.86
CA ASN A 66 9.51 -19.78 14.36
C ASN A 66 8.02 -19.46 14.15
N ASN A 67 7.71 -18.37 13.45
CA ASN A 67 6.36 -17.85 13.32
C ASN A 67 5.79 -18.15 11.93
N VAL A 68 4.55 -18.64 11.89
CA VAL A 68 3.78 -18.75 10.65
C VAL A 68 2.75 -17.61 10.62
N ILE A 69 2.90 -16.71 9.66
CA ILE A 69 2.02 -15.57 9.44
C ILE A 69 1.05 -15.94 8.30
N SER A 70 -0.25 -16.00 8.60
CA SER A 70 -1.31 -16.34 7.65
C SER A 70 -2.10 -15.09 7.28
N VAL A 71 -1.96 -14.62 6.04
CA VAL A 71 -2.59 -13.39 5.56
C VAL A 71 -3.18 -13.56 4.16
N PRO A 72 -4.31 -12.92 3.83
CA PRO A 72 -4.80 -12.84 2.46
C PRO A 72 -3.78 -12.19 1.51
N ALA A 73 -3.72 -12.62 0.25
CA ALA A 73 -2.76 -12.07 -0.72
C ALA A 73 -2.95 -10.56 -0.99
N ASN A 74 -4.19 -10.06 -0.90
CA ASN A 74 -4.54 -8.64 -0.99
C ASN A 74 -4.16 -7.79 0.23
N PHE A 75 -3.57 -8.39 1.27
CA PHE A 75 -2.89 -7.67 2.35
C PHE A 75 -1.40 -7.47 2.03
N ILE A 76 -0.83 -8.25 1.11
CA ILE A 76 0.61 -8.24 0.84
C ILE A 76 0.92 -7.15 -0.19
N ARG A 77 1.75 -6.19 0.25
CA ARG A 77 2.05 -4.97 -0.51
C ARG A 77 2.86 -5.22 -1.77
N PHE A 78 3.82 -6.14 -1.72
CA PHE A 78 4.73 -6.43 -2.82
C PHE A 78 4.36 -7.72 -3.53
N ASP A 79 4.17 -7.64 -4.84
CA ASP A 79 3.72 -8.77 -5.66
C ASP A 79 4.61 -10.02 -5.52
N GLN A 80 5.94 -9.82 -5.52
CA GLN A 80 6.92 -10.89 -5.33
C GLN A 80 6.81 -11.64 -3.98
N ALA A 81 6.15 -11.04 -2.98
CA ALA A 81 5.93 -11.62 -1.67
C ALA A 81 4.57 -12.34 -1.55
N ARG A 82 3.71 -12.33 -2.58
CA ARG A 82 2.38 -12.96 -2.58
C ARG A 82 2.43 -14.48 -2.80
N ARG A 83 3.23 -15.17 -2.00
CA ARG A 83 3.45 -16.60 -2.10
C ARG A 83 3.72 -17.20 -0.73
N ASP A 84 3.42 -18.49 -0.59
CA ASP A 84 3.82 -19.27 0.58
C ASP A 84 5.34 -19.41 0.63
N GLY A 85 5.90 -19.52 1.85
CA GLY A 85 7.31 -19.86 2.04
C GLY A 85 8.00 -19.05 3.13
N VAL A 86 9.33 -19.19 3.19
CA VAL A 86 10.17 -18.49 4.16
C VAL A 86 10.54 -17.10 3.65
N ALA A 87 10.49 -16.10 4.53
CA ALA A 87 10.93 -14.74 4.24
C ALA A 87 11.65 -14.13 5.46
N SER A 88 12.50 -13.13 5.23
CA SER A 88 13.09 -12.32 6.31
C SER A 88 12.17 -11.19 6.78
N ARG A 89 11.24 -10.78 5.92
CA ARG A 89 10.34 -9.65 6.10
C ARG A 89 9.03 -9.88 5.35
N LEU A 90 7.92 -9.44 5.93
CA LEU A 90 6.62 -9.39 5.29
C LEU A 90 5.99 -8.00 5.46
N ASP A 91 5.82 -7.29 4.34
CA ASP A 91 5.17 -5.97 4.30
C ASP A 91 3.71 -6.08 3.86
N LEU A 92 2.84 -5.56 4.72
CA LEU A 92 1.40 -5.55 4.52
C LEU A 92 0.85 -4.12 4.50
N TYR A 93 -0.38 -4.02 4.02
CA TYR A 93 -1.23 -2.85 4.08
C TYR A 93 -2.69 -3.26 4.29
N LEU A 94 -3.44 -2.47 5.05
CA LEU A 94 -4.86 -2.72 5.27
C LEU A 94 -5.57 -1.42 5.62
N ARG A 95 -6.88 -1.39 5.40
CA ARG A 95 -7.71 -0.28 5.86
C ARG A 95 -8.03 -0.40 7.34
N TYR A 96 -8.07 0.72 8.01
CA TYR A 96 -8.56 0.87 9.36
C TYR A 96 -9.71 1.88 9.38
N PRO A 97 -10.82 1.59 10.08
CA PRO A 97 -11.03 0.49 11.04
C PRO A 97 -11.57 -0.82 10.44
N GLN A 98 -11.74 -0.93 9.12
CA GLN A 98 -12.38 -2.08 8.47
C GLN A 98 -11.57 -3.38 8.57
N MET A 99 -10.26 -3.27 8.72
CA MET A 99 -9.31 -4.40 8.83
C MET A 99 -9.33 -5.32 7.61
N ASP A 100 -9.43 -4.74 6.42
CA ASP A 100 -9.42 -5.46 5.15
C ASP A 100 -8.35 -4.94 4.17
N GLY A 101 -7.96 -5.81 3.25
CA GLY A 101 -6.99 -5.51 2.20
C GLY A 101 -7.62 -4.81 1.01
N TYR A 102 -6.86 -4.71 -0.09
CA TYR A 102 -7.38 -4.09 -1.30
C TYR A 102 -8.61 -4.83 -1.86
N SER A 103 -9.58 -4.06 -2.34
CA SER A 103 -10.67 -4.52 -3.20
C SER A 103 -11.05 -3.40 -4.17
N GLU A 104 -11.69 -3.72 -5.30
CA GLU A 104 -12.11 -2.70 -6.27
C GLU A 104 -13.07 -1.67 -5.63
N ALA A 105 -13.95 -2.11 -4.72
CA ALA A 105 -14.87 -1.22 -4.01
C ALA A 105 -14.16 -0.27 -3.03
N ALA A 106 -12.95 -0.62 -2.58
CA ALA A 106 -12.13 0.15 -1.64
C ALA A 106 -10.97 0.89 -2.35
N ARG A 107 -10.94 0.90 -3.67
CA ARG A 107 -9.80 1.36 -4.48
C ARG A 107 -9.36 2.80 -4.16
N ASP A 108 -10.29 3.69 -3.88
CA ASP A 108 -9.99 5.11 -3.62
C ASP A 108 -9.23 5.34 -2.30
N ASP A 109 -9.39 4.44 -1.33
CA ASP A 109 -8.68 4.46 -0.05
C ASP A 109 -7.20 4.09 -0.25
N PHE A 110 -6.94 3.10 -1.12
CA PHE A 110 -5.59 2.65 -1.44
C PHE A 110 -4.89 3.56 -2.45
N ASN A 111 -5.62 4.23 -3.34
CA ASN A 111 -5.07 5.16 -4.34
C ASN A 111 -4.68 6.53 -3.79
N HIS A 112 -4.64 6.70 -2.46
CA HIS A 112 -4.09 7.88 -1.80
C HIS A 112 -4.84 9.17 -2.14
N SER A 113 -6.16 9.10 -2.22
CA SER A 113 -6.96 10.33 -2.24
C SER A 113 -6.76 11.08 -0.91
N GLU A 114 -6.35 12.35 -0.98
CA GLU A 114 -6.07 13.22 0.18
C GLU A 114 -7.19 13.21 1.24
N ALA A 115 -8.42 12.89 0.83
CA ALA A 115 -9.62 12.88 1.66
C ALA A 115 -9.77 11.64 2.56
N ASN A 116 -9.10 10.50 2.29
CA ASN A 116 -9.30 9.29 3.08
C ASN A 116 -7.98 8.57 3.43
N ARG A 117 -7.27 9.08 4.45
CA ARG A 117 -6.09 8.40 5.02
C ARG A 117 -6.56 7.31 5.99
N SER A 118 -6.94 6.16 5.44
CA SER A 118 -7.38 4.99 6.22
C SER A 118 -6.41 3.81 6.17
N ILE A 119 -5.31 3.92 5.44
CA ILE A 119 -4.35 2.82 5.24
C ILE A 119 -3.33 2.78 6.37
N ILE A 120 -3.17 1.61 6.98
CA ILE A 120 -2.07 1.27 7.88
C ILE A 120 -1.09 0.36 7.12
N PHE A 121 0.20 0.62 7.28
CA PHE A 121 1.26 -0.25 6.77
C PHE A 121 1.82 -1.07 7.92
N LEU A 122 1.98 -2.37 7.71
CA LEU A 122 2.52 -3.28 8.72
C LEU A 122 3.77 -3.95 8.15
N SER A 123 4.78 -4.16 8.98
CA SER A 123 5.99 -4.89 8.61
C SER A 123 6.32 -5.88 9.72
N PHE A 124 6.31 -7.17 9.38
CA PHE A 124 6.79 -8.23 10.25
C PHE A 124 8.24 -8.57 9.90
N GLU A 125 9.11 -8.60 10.91
CA GLU A 125 10.52 -8.95 10.80
C GLU A 125 10.96 -9.68 12.06
N GLN A 126 12.05 -10.45 11.99
CA GLN A 126 12.64 -11.04 13.18
C GLN A 126 13.06 -9.94 14.17
N GLN A 127 12.85 -10.17 15.46
CA GLN A 127 13.16 -9.22 16.51
C GLN A 127 14.65 -8.90 16.53
N MET A 128 15.00 -7.64 16.24
CA MET A 128 16.37 -7.14 16.26
C MET A 128 16.73 -6.50 17.61
N MET A 129 15.75 -5.96 18.32
CA MET A 129 15.92 -5.21 19.56
C MET A 129 15.34 -6.00 20.73
N SER A 130 15.97 -5.94 21.91
CA SER A 130 15.47 -6.64 23.10
C SER A 130 14.20 -6.02 23.70
N ARG A 131 13.86 -4.79 23.29
CA ARG A 131 12.70 -4.04 23.77
C ARG A 131 12.02 -3.33 22.60
N ASP A 132 10.69 -3.38 22.59
CA ASP A 132 9.86 -2.60 21.70
C ASP A 132 9.91 -1.10 22.04
N MET A 133 9.21 -0.25 21.28
CA MET A 133 9.20 1.19 21.55
C MET A 133 8.69 1.56 22.94
N SER A 134 7.75 0.80 23.49
CA SER A 134 7.24 1.02 24.85
C SER A 134 8.33 0.77 25.90
N GLY A 135 8.97 -0.40 25.83
CA GLY A 135 10.05 -0.76 26.74
C GLY A 135 11.29 0.12 26.60
N ARG A 136 11.47 0.74 25.43
CA ARG A 136 12.58 1.69 25.18
C ARG A 136 12.33 3.10 25.72
N PHE A 137 11.13 3.42 26.21
CA PHE A 137 10.84 4.78 26.68
C PHE A 137 11.78 5.22 27.82
N ALA A 138 11.72 4.52 28.95
CA ALA A 138 12.51 4.88 30.12
C ALA A 138 14.04 4.76 29.88
N PRO A 139 14.57 3.65 29.35
CA PRO A 139 16.03 3.48 29.25
C PRO A 139 16.68 4.22 28.08
N ILE A 140 15.93 4.62 27.04
CA ILE A 140 16.50 5.21 25.82
C ILE A 140 15.85 6.55 25.52
N TYR A 141 14.55 6.57 25.20
CA TYR A 141 13.93 7.78 24.67
C TYR A 141 13.87 8.94 25.66
N SER A 142 13.72 8.66 26.96
CA SER A 142 13.62 9.67 28.02
C SER A 142 14.84 10.62 28.08
N ALA A 143 16.03 10.12 27.72
CA ALA A 143 17.27 10.90 27.67
C ALA A 143 17.43 11.68 26.34
N LEU A 144 16.65 11.34 25.32
CA LEU A 144 16.74 11.91 23.98
C LEU A 144 15.70 13.00 23.72
N ILE A 145 14.71 13.16 24.60
CA ILE A 145 13.62 14.12 24.45
C ILE A 145 13.91 15.46 25.14
N VAL A 146 13.29 16.51 24.62
CA VAL A 146 13.24 17.83 25.25
C VAL A 146 12.03 17.88 26.20
N GLN A 147 12.27 18.30 27.45
CA GLN A 147 11.21 18.50 28.44
C GLN A 147 10.99 20.00 28.73
N PRO A 148 9.77 20.43 29.10
CA PRO A 148 8.54 19.62 29.21
C PRO A 148 7.96 19.28 27.82
N GLY A 149 7.22 18.17 27.74
CA GLY A 149 6.44 17.86 26.54
C GLY A 149 5.17 18.71 26.43
N VAL A 150 4.55 18.72 25.26
CA VAL A 150 3.30 19.42 25.00
C VAL A 150 2.12 18.44 24.93
N PRO A 151 0.90 18.83 25.35
CA PRO A 151 -0.27 17.98 25.17
C PRO A 151 -0.52 17.63 23.70
N GLY A 152 -0.85 16.36 23.43
CA GLY A 152 -1.21 15.85 22.11
C GLY A 152 -2.62 15.23 22.07
N PRO A 153 -3.07 14.76 20.89
CA PRO A 153 -4.35 14.08 20.72
C PRO A 153 -4.48 12.82 21.60
N GLY A 154 -5.70 12.41 21.93
CA GLY A 154 -5.96 11.16 22.66
C GLY A 154 -5.32 11.09 24.06
N GLY A 155 -5.05 12.25 24.69
CA GLY A 155 -4.39 12.32 25.99
C GLY A 155 -2.89 11.99 25.95
N THR A 156 -2.26 12.07 24.77
CA THR A 156 -0.82 11.87 24.61
C THR A 156 -0.02 13.09 25.05
N THR A 157 1.27 12.90 25.25
CA THR A 157 2.27 13.97 25.38
C THR A 157 3.26 13.87 24.22
N VAL A 158 3.49 14.97 23.52
CA VAL A 158 4.42 15.06 22.40
C VAL A 158 5.71 15.70 22.88
N TYR A 159 6.83 15.06 22.61
CA TYR A 159 8.16 15.55 22.91
C TYR A 159 8.94 15.75 21.62
N GLY A 160 9.60 16.90 21.51
CA GLY A 160 10.67 17.06 20.53
C GLY A 160 11.87 16.21 20.91
N PHE A 161 12.62 15.73 19.91
CA PHE A 161 13.92 15.14 20.16
C PHE A 161 15.01 16.22 20.26
N ASN A 162 16.04 15.96 21.06
CA ASN A 162 17.21 16.81 21.10
C ASN A 162 18.05 16.66 19.81
N GLU A 163 18.86 17.68 19.49
CA GLU A 163 19.63 17.75 18.24
C GLU A 163 20.67 16.62 18.08
N LYS A 164 21.04 15.96 19.19
CA LYS A 164 22.07 14.90 19.20
C LYS A 164 21.49 13.49 19.03
N SER A 165 20.16 13.35 19.00
CA SER A 165 19.47 12.05 19.05
C SER A 165 19.46 11.28 17.73
N GLY A 166 19.79 11.93 16.60
CA GLY A 166 19.66 11.36 15.26
C GLY A 166 18.23 11.34 14.72
N TYR A 167 17.21 11.67 15.53
CA TYR A 167 15.80 11.72 15.13
C TYR A 167 15.38 13.09 14.57
N LEU A 168 16.17 13.58 13.62
CA LEU A 168 15.90 14.87 12.98
C LEU A 168 14.56 14.81 12.25
N ASN A 169 13.76 15.86 12.40
CA ASN A 169 12.41 15.96 11.84
C ASN A 169 11.43 14.91 12.37
N GLU A 170 11.63 14.39 13.58
CA GLU A 170 10.67 13.52 14.26
C GLU A 170 10.27 14.08 15.62
N VAL A 171 9.13 13.64 16.12
CA VAL A 171 8.68 13.84 17.49
C VAL A 171 8.32 12.50 18.13
N LEU A 172 8.50 12.41 19.44
CA LEU A 172 8.07 11.26 20.23
C LEU A 172 6.68 11.53 20.81
N VAL A 173 5.73 10.65 20.54
CA VAL A 173 4.38 10.71 21.09
C VAL A 173 4.23 9.63 22.15
N VAL A 174 3.84 10.02 23.36
CA VAL A 174 3.75 9.14 24.52
C VAL A 174 2.34 9.16 25.12
N GLY A 175 1.67 8.02 25.14
CA GLY A 175 0.37 7.82 25.77
C GLY A 175 0.50 7.07 27.09
N LYS A 176 -0.07 7.58 28.18
CA LYS A 176 -0.04 6.88 29.48
C LYS A 176 -0.95 5.66 29.45
N ARG A 177 -0.46 4.52 29.95
CA ARG A 177 -1.25 3.29 30.19
C ARG A 177 -1.18 2.95 31.67
N ALA A 178 -2.33 2.77 32.32
CA ALA A 178 -2.37 2.45 33.74
C ALA A 178 -1.71 1.08 34.01
N GLY A 179 -0.67 1.06 34.85
CA GLY A 179 0.02 -0.17 35.26
C GLY A 179 0.79 -0.89 34.15
N LYS A 180 1.05 -0.24 33.00
CA LYS A 180 1.78 -0.79 31.86
C LYS A 180 2.79 0.22 31.34
N ASP A 181 3.78 -0.24 30.59
CA ASP A 181 4.66 0.66 29.83
C ASP A 181 3.82 1.59 28.94
N PRO A 182 4.23 2.83 28.70
CA PRO A 182 3.44 3.78 27.93
C PRO A 182 3.29 3.33 26.47
N PHE A 183 2.25 3.79 25.80
CA PHE A 183 2.24 3.82 24.34
C PHE A 183 3.31 4.80 23.87
N VAL A 184 4.08 4.42 22.87
CA VAL A 184 5.17 5.21 22.31
C VAL A 184 5.16 5.07 20.80
N ALA A 185 5.03 6.18 20.11
CA ALA A 185 5.17 6.27 18.66
C ALA A 185 6.15 7.37 18.31
N ARG A 186 6.83 7.23 17.17
CA ARG A 186 7.56 8.31 16.53
C ARG A 186 6.72 8.83 15.39
N CYS A 187 6.66 10.14 15.22
CA CYS A 187 5.98 10.74 14.09
C CYS A 187 6.90 11.72 13.38
N LEU A 188 6.89 11.69 12.05
CA LEU A 188 7.49 12.75 11.25
C LEU A 188 6.91 14.11 11.65
N SER A 189 7.75 15.12 11.59
CA SER A 189 7.45 16.53 11.85
C SER A 189 7.84 17.39 10.65
N GLY A 190 7.35 18.63 10.61
CA GLY A 190 7.64 19.56 9.53
C GLY A 190 7.00 19.13 8.19
N PRO A 191 7.51 19.64 7.05
CA PRO A 191 6.91 19.42 5.73
C PRO A 191 6.79 17.94 5.34
N ASN A 192 7.74 17.10 5.79
CA ASN A 192 7.77 15.66 5.52
C ASN A 192 6.55 14.94 6.11
N ALA A 193 5.99 15.44 7.21
CA ALA A 193 4.79 14.86 7.82
C ALA A 193 3.56 15.01 6.90
N GLY A 194 3.43 16.13 6.20
CA GLY A 194 2.30 16.40 5.31
C GLY A 194 2.31 15.52 4.05
N GLN A 195 3.51 15.23 3.53
CA GLN A 195 3.70 14.41 2.33
C GLN A 195 3.63 12.90 2.60
N SER A 196 3.77 12.48 3.86
CA SER A 196 3.68 11.07 4.24
C SER A 196 2.22 10.66 4.50
N LEU A 197 1.81 9.55 3.90
CA LEU A 197 0.49 8.94 4.15
C LEU A 197 0.34 8.41 5.57
N ALA A 198 1.45 7.91 6.12
CA ALA A 198 1.54 7.28 7.44
C ALA A 198 2.79 7.82 8.16
N PRO A 199 2.73 9.08 8.65
CA PRO A 199 3.88 9.76 9.24
C PRO A 199 4.23 9.23 10.63
N CYS A 200 3.33 8.53 11.30
CA CYS A 200 3.57 7.94 12.61
C CYS A 200 3.91 6.47 12.48
N GLU A 201 4.82 5.98 13.34
CA GLU A 201 5.23 4.59 13.40
C GLU A 201 5.44 4.13 14.84
N ARG A 202 5.20 2.83 15.03
CA ARG A 202 5.41 2.13 16.29
C ARG A 202 5.81 0.68 16.05
N ASP A 203 6.82 0.19 16.78
CA ASP A 203 7.09 -1.24 16.87
C ASP A 203 6.65 -1.84 18.21
N VAL A 204 6.20 -3.08 18.11
CA VAL A 204 5.76 -3.96 19.21
C VAL A 204 6.33 -5.35 18.98
N HIS A 205 6.63 -6.05 20.07
CA HIS A 205 6.99 -7.46 20.00
C HIS A 205 5.72 -8.33 19.95
N VAL A 206 5.74 -9.34 19.10
CA VAL A 206 4.63 -10.29 18.87
C VAL A 206 5.23 -11.69 18.65
N GLY A 207 4.42 -12.74 18.78
CA GLY A 207 4.88 -14.11 18.49
C GLY A 207 6.14 -14.52 19.28
N ASP A 208 6.99 -15.32 18.64
CA ASP A 208 8.28 -15.79 19.16
C ASP A 208 9.44 -15.07 18.46
N ASP A 209 10.13 -14.17 19.18
CA ASP A 209 11.20 -13.31 18.64
C ASP A 209 10.82 -12.62 17.30
N LEU A 210 9.59 -12.11 17.22
CA LEU A 210 9.08 -11.38 16.06
C LEU A 210 8.72 -9.94 16.45
N SER A 211 9.01 -8.99 15.57
CA SER A 211 8.59 -7.60 15.72
C SER A 211 7.59 -7.24 14.64
N LEU A 212 6.54 -6.53 15.06
CA LEU A 212 5.60 -5.87 14.18
C LEU A 212 5.83 -4.37 14.27
N THR A 213 6.23 -3.77 13.15
CA THR A 213 6.19 -2.31 12.99
C THR A 213 4.91 -1.94 12.26
N TYR A 214 4.11 -1.04 12.81
CA TYR A 214 2.97 -0.47 12.11
C TYR A 214 3.09 1.04 11.96
N ARG A 215 2.81 1.52 10.75
CA ARG A 215 2.81 2.94 10.38
C ARG A 215 1.39 3.39 10.08
N PHE A 216 1.01 4.55 10.59
CA PHE A 216 -0.37 5.01 10.56
C PHE A 216 -0.48 6.54 10.33
N PRO A 217 -1.61 7.00 9.77
CA PRO A 217 -1.99 8.40 9.69
C PRO A 217 -2.00 9.09 11.06
N LYS A 218 -1.54 10.34 11.13
CA LYS A 218 -1.41 11.07 12.42
C LYS A 218 -2.76 11.27 13.11
N GLU A 219 -3.84 11.30 12.35
CA GLU A 219 -5.21 11.48 12.78
C GLU A 219 -5.65 10.39 13.77
N PHE A 220 -5.10 9.18 13.63
CA PHE A 220 -5.39 8.06 14.56
C PHE A 220 -4.73 8.21 15.93
N LEU A 221 -3.88 9.21 16.16
CA LEU A 221 -3.43 9.55 17.51
C LEU A 221 -4.57 10.01 18.42
N GLY A 222 -5.69 10.48 17.86
CA GLY A 222 -6.87 10.87 18.64
C GLY A 222 -7.50 9.70 19.40
N ASP A 223 -7.38 8.48 18.86
CA ASP A 223 -7.91 7.24 19.42
C ASP A 223 -6.87 6.11 19.32
N TRP A 224 -5.64 6.43 19.75
CA TRP A 224 -4.50 5.52 19.64
C TRP A 224 -4.72 4.23 20.43
N GLN A 225 -5.56 4.26 21.48
CA GLN A 225 -5.88 3.09 22.30
C GLN A 225 -6.62 2.04 21.46
N ALA A 226 -7.63 2.46 20.69
CA ALA A 226 -8.37 1.56 19.80
C ALA A 226 -7.49 1.06 18.66
N LEU A 227 -6.64 1.93 18.10
CA LEU A 227 -5.65 1.56 17.08
C LEU A 227 -4.68 0.48 17.59
N ASP A 228 -4.00 0.72 18.72
CA ASP A 228 -3.02 -0.22 19.29
C ASP A 228 -3.70 -1.56 19.61
N ALA A 229 -4.91 -1.53 20.20
CA ALA A 229 -5.67 -2.75 20.46
C ALA A 229 -6.04 -3.53 19.18
N ALA A 230 -6.48 -2.83 18.13
CA ALA A 230 -6.82 -3.45 16.85
C ALA A 230 -5.59 -4.07 16.17
N MET A 231 -4.44 -3.38 16.20
CA MET A 231 -3.19 -3.92 15.64
C MET A 231 -2.72 -5.16 16.38
N MET A 232 -2.80 -5.16 17.73
CA MET A 232 -2.44 -6.34 18.52
C MET A 232 -3.39 -7.52 18.28
N ALA A 233 -4.70 -7.25 18.18
CA ALA A 233 -5.70 -8.28 17.89
C ALA A 233 -5.48 -8.88 16.49
N GLU A 234 -5.22 -8.04 15.50
CA GLU A 234 -4.97 -8.48 14.13
C GLU A 234 -3.68 -9.26 13.99
N ALA A 235 -2.59 -8.80 14.63
CA ALA A 235 -1.35 -9.56 14.71
C ALA A 235 -1.59 -10.95 15.33
N GLY A 236 -2.34 -11.02 16.43
CA GLY A 236 -2.72 -12.28 17.07
C GLY A 236 -3.55 -13.20 16.16
N ARG A 237 -4.42 -12.65 15.31
CA ARG A 237 -5.22 -13.40 14.34
C ARG A 237 -4.37 -13.96 13.20
N MET A 238 -3.39 -13.19 12.72
CA MET A 238 -2.49 -13.58 11.64
C MET A 238 -1.47 -14.63 12.08
N LEU A 239 -1.03 -14.59 13.34
CA LEU A 239 0.05 -15.41 13.85
C LEU A 239 -0.42 -16.78 14.32
N LYS A 240 0.28 -17.82 13.87
CA LYS A 240 0.31 -19.13 14.51
C LYS A 240 1.75 -19.39 14.96
N THR A 241 1.96 -19.52 16.27
CA THR A 241 3.24 -19.95 16.82
C THR A 241 3.35 -21.45 16.67
N GLY A 242 4.45 -21.94 16.09
CA GLY A 242 4.75 -23.37 16.13
C GLY A 242 5.05 -23.76 17.57
N HIS A 243 4.24 -24.65 18.15
CA HIS A 243 4.59 -25.38 19.38
C HIS A 243 5.28 -26.69 19.00
#